data_AF-A0A7V1IDK3-F1
#
_entry.id   AF-A0A7V1IDK3-F1
#
_cell.length_a   1.000
_cell.length_b   1.000
_cell.length_c   1.000
_cell.angle_alpha   90.00
_cell.angle_beta   90.00
_cell.angle_gamma   90.00
#
_symmetry.space_group_name_H-M   'P 1'
#
loop_
_entity.id
_entity.type
_entity.pdbx_description
1 polymer ?
#
loop_
_entity_poly.entity_id
_entity_poly.type
_entity_poly.pdbx_seq_one_letter_code
_entity_poly.pdbx_strand_id
1 'polypeptide(L)'
;MGRASIEYTNKDYDSLRRELLARVPQLTDRWTDFNASDLGVVLLELFCGVGDMLAYYLDAQAAEAFLPTARQRQNVINLCKLISYRLDGPVAATTSLRFTLAASLDADLVIPEGTACRARLAEGDIVFETAEDTTIPRGQTSVDTGARQGERKTETFTATGEPNQSFLLAGTNVAHGTIRVEVQDQEWTEVLHFQESGGDSLHFQTDTDGLDHTRVFFGDGLRGGVPPGGAQIAVDYLETLGAGGNLGSGLVSELLNPIYKDGEQVALTVTNPVPATGGADRETLEHARKQAPAEVRSLWKAVTKEDYLALAEGFPGVAKAQVLDVNDCKNIRYYQVNMAVAPDGGGPPSSLLKQELSAFLESRKVITIEINLFDPVYRPVTVDAEVYAYAGEDLDLISSRVEQSLDEFFAFERMAFGAPVRFSDLVAMLDGVRGVSHVHMYAPQQDIDIGPGEIAALGQVNLDVRRAS
;
A
#
# COMPACT_ATOMS: atom_id res chain seq x y z
N MET A 1 21.90 49.12 -27.08
CA MET A 1 20.65 48.80 -26.33
C MET A 1 20.50 47.30 -26.30
N GLY A 2 21.00 46.64 -25.25
CA GLY A 2 20.73 45.21 -25.05
C GLY A 2 19.29 45.05 -24.60
N ARG A 3 18.51 44.21 -25.29
CA ARG A 3 17.22 43.75 -24.77
C ARG A 3 17.50 43.10 -23.42
N ALA A 4 16.85 43.57 -22.36
CA ALA A 4 16.81 42.84 -21.11
C ALA A 4 16.35 41.42 -21.44
N SER A 5 17.23 40.44 -21.26
CA SER A 5 16.87 39.03 -21.37
C SER A 5 15.82 38.79 -20.30
N ILE A 6 14.61 38.41 -20.70
CA ILE A 6 13.55 38.06 -19.77
C ILE A 6 14.02 36.78 -19.07
N GLU A 7 14.41 36.89 -17.80
CA GLU A 7 14.73 35.73 -16.97
C GLU A 7 13.41 35.10 -16.51
N TYR A 8 12.91 34.14 -17.30
CA TYR A 8 11.62 33.47 -17.05
C TYR A 8 11.57 32.64 -15.75
N THR A 9 12.69 32.48 -15.06
CA THR A 9 12.84 31.62 -13.87
C THR A 9 12.61 32.37 -12.57
N ASN A 10 12.86 33.69 -12.53
CA ASN A 10 12.81 34.49 -11.30
C ASN A 10 11.53 35.34 -11.27
N LYS A 11 10.43 34.77 -10.77
CA LYS A 11 9.11 35.42 -10.69
C LYS A 11 8.73 35.90 -9.28
N ASP A 12 9.71 36.00 -8.38
CA ASP A 12 9.49 36.54 -7.04
C ASP A 12 9.24 38.06 -7.08
N TYR A 13 8.65 38.58 -6.00
CA TYR A 13 8.35 40.00 -5.84
C TYR A 13 9.53 40.94 -6.17
N ASP A 14 10.72 40.67 -5.64
CA ASP A 14 11.89 41.54 -5.79
C ASP A 14 12.41 41.54 -7.23
N SER A 15 12.39 40.38 -7.87
CA SER A 15 12.77 40.18 -9.27
C SER A 15 11.80 40.89 -10.20
N LEU A 16 10.49 40.75 -9.99
CA LEU A 16 9.46 41.47 -10.75
C LEU A 16 9.59 42.98 -10.58
N ARG A 17 9.77 43.46 -9.34
CA ARG A 17 9.95 44.88 -9.03
C ARG A 17 11.16 45.47 -9.73
N ARG A 18 12.31 44.78 -9.64
CA ARG A 18 13.56 45.19 -10.28
C ARG A 18 13.41 45.27 -11.80
N GLU A 19 12.77 44.27 -12.40
CA GLU A 19 12.58 44.23 -13.86
C GLU A 19 11.61 45.32 -14.34
N LEU A 20 10.49 45.52 -13.66
CA LEU A 20 9.51 46.54 -14.03
C LEU A 20 10.10 47.95 -13.89
N LEU A 21 10.80 48.26 -12.78
CA LEU A 21 11.48 49.55 -12.61
C LEU A 21 12.55 49.78 -13.69
N ALA A 22 13.30 48.74 -14.09
CA ALA A 22 14.27 48.83 -15.17
C ALA A 22 13.64 49.05 -16.57
N ARG A 23 12.37 48.67 -16.74
CA ARG A 23 11.62 48.87 -17.99
C ARG A 23 10.97 50.25 -18.09
N VAL A 24 10.65 50.92 -16.98
CA VAL A 24 9.97 52.24 -16.99
C VAL A 24 10.68 53.27 -17.89
N PRO A 25 12.01 53.50 -17.80
CA PRO A 25 12.71 54.48 -18.65
C PRO A 25 12.71 54.13 -20.14
N GLN A 26 12.41 52.88 -20.50
CA GLN A 26 12.34 52.42 -21.89
C GLN A 26 10.95 52.67 -22.49
N LEU A 27 9.93 52.84 -21.65
CA LEU A 27 8.53 53.07 -22.07
C LEU A 27 8.16 54.55 -22.06
N THR A 28 8.72 55.32 -21.13
CA THR A 28 8.42 56.76 -20.99
C THR A 28 9.59 57.50 -20.37
N ASP A 29 9.81 58.72 -20.83
CA ASP A 29 10.75 59.69 -20.27
C ASP A 29 10.11 60.59 -19.20
N ARG A 30 8.79 60.49 -19.00
CA ARG A 30 8.02 61.36 -18.09
C ARG A 30 8.07 60.91 -16.63
N TRP A 31 8.28 59.63 -16.36
CA TRP A 31 8.35 59.10 -15.01
C TRP A 31 9.81 59.07 -14.54
N THR A 32 10.17 60.03 -13.69
CA THR A 32 11.55 60.27 -13.27
C THR A 32 11.83 59.99 -11.78
N ASP A 33 10.80 59.88 -10.95
CA ASP A 33 10.94 59.59 -9.52
C ASP A 33 10.74 58.09 -9.24
N PHE A 34 11.76 57.46 -8.66
CA PHE A 34 11.78 56.03 -8.32
C PHE A 34 11.88 55.78 -6.81
N ASN A 35 11.60 56.79 -5.99
CA ASN A 35 11.56 56.64 -4.54
C ASN A 35 10.35 55.81 -4.11
N ALA A 36 10.46 55.10 -2.99
CA ALA A 36 9.36 54.29 -2.43
C ALA A 36 8.11 55.10 -2.06
N SER A 37 8.24 56.42 -1.89
CA SER A 37 7.11 57.33 -1.60
C SER A 37 6.37 57.82 -2.84
N ASP A 38 6.89 57.55 -4.04
CA ASP A 38 6.21 57.89 -5.29
C ASP A 38 4.97 57.01 -5.48
N LEU A 39 3.83 57.63 -5.83
CA LEU A 39 2.56 56.91 -6.00
C LEU A 39 2.65 55.86 -7.13
N GLY A 40 3.41 56.15 -8.19
CA GLY A 40 3.62 55.22 -9.29
C GLY A 40 4.41 53.99 -8.83
N VAL A 41 5.43 54.18 -7.99
CA VAL A 41 6.22 53.08 -7.41
C VAL A 41 5.37 52.22 -6.48
N VAL A 42 4.53 52.83 -5.63
CA VAL A 42 3.62 52.08 -4.74
C VAL A 42 2.62 51.24 -5.54
N LEU A 43 2.04 51.79 -6.62
CA LEU A 43 1.14 51.03 -7.49
C LEU A 43 1.88 49.89 -8.21
N LEU A 44 3.10 50.14 -8.69
CA LEU A 44 3.93 49.13 -9.32
C LEU A 44 4.26 47.99 -8.34
N GLU A 45 4.63 48.32 -7.11
CA GLU A 45 4.88 47.35 -6.04
C GLU A 45 3.62 46.52 -5.71
N LEU A 46 2.43 47.14 -5.68
CA LEU A 46 1.17 46.41 -5.54
C LEU A 46 0.96 45.40 -6.67
N PHE A 47 1.23 45.79 -7.93
CA PHE A 47 1.16 44.88 -9.07
C PHE A 47 2.22 43.78 -9.01
N CYS A 48 3.42 44.05 -8.49
CA CYS A 48 4.43 43.03 -8.23
C CYS A 48 3.93 42.00 -7.22
N GLY A 49 3.29 42.43 -6.12
CA GLY A 49 2.71 41.52 -5.13
C GLY A 49 1.61 40.64 -5.71
N VAL A 50 0.73 41.20 -6.56
CA VAL A 50 -0.26 40.41 -7.31
C VAL A 50 0.41 39.44 -8.28
N GLY A 51 1.46 39.88 -8.98
CA GLY A 51 2.23 39.07 -9.92
C GLY A 51 2.89 37.87 -9.27
N ASP A 52 3.53 38.07 -8.10
CA ASP A 52 4.16 37.01 -7.30
C ASP A 52 3.13 35.97 -6.85
N MET A 53 1.97 36.42 -6.33
CA MET A 53 0.88 35.52 -5.93
C MET A 53 0.32 34.71 -7.11
N LEU A 54 0.12 35.35 -8.27
CA LEU A 54 -0.32 34.66 -9.48
C LEU A 54 0.74 33.68 -10.00
N ALA A 55 2.02 34.04 -9.95
CA ALA A 55 3.12 33.17 -10.32
C ALA A 55 3.17 31.92 -9.43
N TYR A 56 3.04 32.09 -8.12
CA TYR A 56 2.92 30.98 -7.17
C TYR A 56 1.77 30.04 -7.53
N TYR A 57 0.57 30.56 -7.81
CA TYR A 57 -0.57 29.71 -8.19
C TYR A 57 -0.36 29.00 -9.53
N LEU A 58 0.25 29.66 -10.51
CA LEU A 58 0.56 29.04 -11.80
C LEU A 58 1.59 27.92 -11.65
N ASP A 59 2.64 28.13 -10.86
CA ASP A 59 3.66 27.12 -10.63
C ASP A 59 3.09 25.94 -9.82
N ALA A 60 2.22 26.20 -8.84
CA ALA A 60 1.49 25.16 -8.11
C ALA A 60 0.56 24.35 -9.03
N GLN A 61 -0.23 25.01 -9.88
CA GLN A 61 -1.11 24.32 -10.85
C GLN A 61 -0.31 23.52 -11.89
N ALA A 62 0.82 24.07 -12.36
CA ALA A 62 1.69 23.38 -13.29
C ALA A 62 2.32 22.12 -12.66
N ALA A 63 2.69 22.19 -11.38
CA ALA A 63 3.19 21.03 -10.63
C ALA A 63 2.13 19.93 -10.52
N GLU A 64 0.85 20.27 -10.38
CA GLU A 64 -0.26 19.30 -10.31
C GLU A 64 -0.58 18.63 -11.66
N ALA A 65 -0.07 19.13 -12.78
CA ALA A 65 -0.36 18.58 -14.11
C ALA A 65 0.43 17.31 -14.46
N PHE A 66 1.49 16.99 -13.70
CA PHE A 66 2.38 15.85 -13.99
C PHE A 66 2.53 14.94 -12.77
N LEU A 67 2.45 13.63 -12.99
CA LEU A 67 2.50 12.63 -11.91
C LEU A 67 3.73 12.76 -11.00
N PRO A 68 4.96 13.00 -11.51
CA PRO A 68 6.14 13.14 -10.65
C PRO A 68 6.11 14.37 -9.72
N THR A 69 5.36 15.41 -10.07
CA THR A 69 5.35 16.69 -9.34
C THR A 69 4.05 16.97 -8.59
N ALA A 70 2.96 16.28 -8.94
CA ALA A 70 1.65 16.48 -8.33
C ALA A 70 1.66 16.11 -6.85
N ARG A 71 1.10 16.96 -5.98
CA ARG A 71 1.10 16.79 -4.53
C ARG A 71 -0.30 16.51 -3.99
N GLN A 72 -1.36 16.94 -4.67
CA GLN A 72 -2.72 16.64 -4.25
C GLN A 72 -3.11 15.23 -4.67
N ARG A 73 -3.58 14.43 -3.70
CA ARG A 73 -4.01 13.04 -3.93
C ARG A 73 -5.04 12.92 -5.04
N GLN A 74 -6.05 13.80 -5.06
CA GLN A 74 -7.08 13.78 -6.11
C GLN A 74 -6.49 13.95 -7.52
N ASN A 75 -5.51 14.83 -7.69
CA ASN A 75 -4.89 15.06 -9.00
C ASN A 75 -4.02 13.86 -9.40
N VAL A 76 -3.29 13.26 -8.46
CA VAL A 76 -2.56 12.00 -8.70
C VAL A 76 -3.52 10.89 -9.13
N ILE A 77 -4.64 10.70 -8.43
CA ILE A 77 -5.68 9.73 -8.81
C ILE A 77 -6.19 10.01 -10.23
N ASN A 78 -6.50 11.27 -10.55
CA ASN A 78 -7.00 11.65 -11.87
C ASN A 78 -5.97 11.37 -12.98
N LEU A 79 -4.68 11.66 -12.73
CA LEU A 79 -3.59 11.38 -13.67
C LEU A 79 -3.39 9.87 -13.87
N CYS A 80 -3.43 9.09 -12.80
CA CYS A 80 -3.34 7.63 -12.85
C CYS A 80 -4.52 7.00 -13.61
N LYS A 81 -5.74 7.53 -13.44
CA LYS A 81 -6.92 7.08 -14.20
C LYS A 81 -6.76 7.22 -15.71
N LEU A 82 -6.03 8.25 -16.19
CA LEU A 82 -5.76 8.42 -17.63
C LEU A 82 -4.96 7.26 -18.23
N ILE A 83 -4.17 6.58 -17.40
CA ILE A 83 -3.35 5.43 -17.77
C ILE A 83 -3.90 4.13 -17.18
N SER A 84 -5.20 4.09 -16.84
CA SER A 84 -5.88 2.90 -16.31
C SER A 84 -5.26 2.31 -15.03
N TYR A 85 -4.44 3.09 -14.31
CA TYR A 85 -3.95 2.74 -12.99
C TYR A 85 -4.90 3.31 -11.93
N ARG A 86 -5.29 2.47 -10.97
CA ARG A 86 -6.10 2.88 -9.81
C ARG A 86 -5.23 2.73 -8.59
N LEU A 87 -5.25 3.75 -7.73
CA LEU A 87 -4.55 3.64 -6.46
C LEU A 87 -5.30 2.68 -5.55
N ASP A 88 -4.55 1.91 -4.78
CA ASP A 88 -5.15 1.01 -3.82
C ASP A 88 -5.76 1.78 -2.63
N GLY A 89 -6.99 1.38 -2.26
CA GLY A 89 -7.57 1.72 -0.97
C GLY A 89 -6.88 0.98 0.18
N PRO A 90 -7.36 1.15 1.42
CA PRO A 90 -6.90 0.35 2.54
C PRO A 90 -7.04 -1.15 2.25
N VAL A 91 -6.01 -1.94 2.56
CA VAL A 91 -5.97 -3.39 2.31
C VAL A 91 -6.14 -4.14 3.61
N ALA A 92 -7.04 -5.10 3.62
CA ALA A 92 -7.26 -5.98 4.76
C ALA A 92 -6.09 -6.95 4.94
N ALA A 93 -5.59 -7.06 6.17
CA ALA A 93 -4.64 -8.12 6.51
C ALA A 93 -5.28 -9.50 6.30
N THR A 94 -4.50 -10.46 5.83
CA THR A 94 -4.96 -11.81 5.55
C THR A 94 -4.22 -12.81 6.43
N THR A 95 -4.92 -13.86 6.86
CA THR A 95 -4.34 -14.94 7.67
C THR A 95 -5.03 -16.26 7.39
N SER A 96 -4.62 -17.31 8.10
CA SER A 96 -5.40 -18.55 8.19
C SER A 96 -6.03 -18.64 9.57
N LEU A 97 -7.31 -19.00 9.63
CA LEU A 97 -8.01 -19.36 10.85
C LEU A 97 -8.14 -20.87 10.96
N ARG A 98 -7.69 -21.41 12.08
CA ARG A 98 -7.84 -22.81 12.47
C ARG A 98 -9.02 -22.95 13.40
N PHE A 99 -10.04 -23.66 12.94
CA PHE A 99 -11.17 -24.06 13.76
C PHE A 99 -10.92 -25.46 14.31
N THR A 100 -11.15 -25.67 15.60
CA THR A 100 -10.90 -26.95 16.27
C THR A 100 -12.10 -27.40 17.11
N LEU A 101 -12.49 -28.65 16.92
CA LEU A 101 -13.46 -29.39 17.71
C LEU A 101 -12.78 -30.11 18.87
N ALA A 102 -13.46 -30.22 20.01
CA ALA A 102 -12.99 -31.02 21.14
C ALA A 102 -12.96 -32.53 20.85
N ALA A 103 -13.84 -33.00 19.95
CA ALA A 103 -13.92 -34.38 19.48
C ALA A 103 -14.41 -34.40 18.02
N SER A 104 -14.00 -35.41 17.25
CA SER A 104 -14.43 -35.56 15.86
C SER A 104 -15.93 -35.84 15.78
N LEU A 105 -16.57 -35.30 14.75
CA LEU A 105 -17.98 -35.57 14.45
C LEU A 105 -18.11 -36.70 13.43
N ASP A 106 -19.24 -37.41 13.47
CA ASP A 106 -19.61 -38.45 12.50
C ASP A 106 -20.17 -37.89 11.17
N ALA A 107 -20.18 -36.56 11.03
CA ALA A 107 -20.65 -35.84 9.87
C ALA A 107 -19.76 -34.63 9.57
N ASP A 108 -19.84 -34.15 8.33
CA ASP A 108 -19.14 -32.95 7.90
C ASP A 108 -19.76 -31.70 8.55
N LEU A 109 -18.91 -30.82 9.05
CA LEU A 109 -19.29 -29.52 9.62
C LEU A 109 -18.81 -28.41 8.70
N VAL A 110 -19.76 -27.61 8.18
CA VAL A 110 -19.46 -26.46 7.34
C VAL A 110 -19.28 -25.22 8.22
N ILE A 111 -18.22 -24.49 7.94
CA ILE A 111 -17.91 -23.17 8.47
C ILE A 111 -18.15 -22.21 7.29
N PRO A 112 -19.24 -21.43 7.32
CA PRO A 112 -19.57 -20.54 6.22
C PRO A 112 -18.53 -19.43 6.03
N GLU A 113 -18.42 -18.91 4.80
CA GLU A 113 -17.85 -17.59 4.52
C GLU A 113 -18.51 -16.52 5.40
N GLY A 114 -17.76 -15.50 5.81
CA GLY A 114 -18.27 -14.43 6.65
C GLY A 114 -18.38 -14.82 8.14
N THR A 115 -17.89 -16.00 8.55
CA THR A 115 -17.81 -16.37 9.96
C THR A 115 -16.80 -15.46 10.67
N ALA A 116 -17.28 -14.57 11.53
CA ALA A 116 -16.46 -13.60 12.23
C ALA A 116 -15.80 -14.18 13.49
N CYS A 117 -14.52 -13.87 13.63
CA CYS A 117 -13.64 -14.23 14.74
C CYS A 117 -12.91 -13.00 15.25
N ARG A 118 -12.43 -13.04 16.49
CA ARG A 118 -11.85 -11.88 17.18
C ARG A 118 -10.56 -12.20 17.92
N ALA A 119 -9.62 -11.27 17.82
CA ALA A 119 -8.50 -11.13 18.74
C ALA A 119 -8.77 -9.97 19.70
N ARG A 120 -8.61 -10.20 21.01
CA ARG A 120 -8.72 -9.14 22.03
C ARG A 120 -7.34 -8.63 22.38
N LEU A 121 -7.06 -7.37 22.08
CA LEU A 121 -5.82 -6.69 22.45
C LEU A 121 -6.10 -5.62 23.51
N ALA A 122 -5.05 -5.11 24.15
CA ALA A 122 -5.19 -4.04 25.12
C ALA A 122 -5.71 -2.73 24.51
N GLU A 123 -5.40 -2.51 23.22
CA GLU A 123 -5.70 -1.28 22.48
C GLU A 123 -7.03 -1.34 21.72
N GLY A 124 -7.67 -2.52 21.66
CA GLY A 124 -8.91 -2.74 20.94
C GLY A 124 -9.05 -4.17 20.44
N ASP A 125 -10.22 -4.45 19.89
CA ASP A 125 -10.51 -5.74 19.28
C ASP A 125 -10.16 -5.69 17.78
N ILE A 126 -9.58 -6.77 17.25
CA ILE A 126 -9.38 -6.95 15.81
C ILE A 126 -10.26 -8.10 15.34
N VAL A 127 -11.14 -7.81 14.38
CA VAL A 127 -12.09 -8.76 13.82
C VAL A 127 -11.60 -9.27 12.46
N PHE A 128 -11.78 -10.56 12.25
CA PHE A 128 -11.52 -11.26 11.00
C PHE A 128 -12.77 -12.02 10.57
N GLU A 129 -12.97 -12.18 9.27
CA GLU A 129 -13.99 -13.08 8.72
C GLU A 129 -13.37 -14.13 7.81
N THR A 130 -13.96 -15.32 7.78
CA THR A 130 -13.59 -16.37 6.81
C THR A 130 -13.87 -15.91 5.39
N ALA A 131 -12.92 -16.14 4.49
CA ALA A 131 -12.97 -15.68 3.11
C ALA A 131 -13.69 -16.64 2.15
N GLU A 132 -13.96 -17.87 2.61
CA GLU A 132 -14.63 -18.91 1.84
C GLU A 132 -15.31 -19.92 2.77
N ASP A 133 -16.33 -20.61 2.26
CA ASP A 133 -16.91 -21.79 2.91
C ASP A 133 -15.84 -22.87 3.09
N THR A 134 -15.70 -23.40 4.30
CA THR A 134 -14.73 -24.46 4.60
C THR A 134 -15.37 -25.55 5.43
N THR A 135 -14.99 -26.81 5.18
CA THR A 135 -15.61 -27.96 5.86
C THR A 135 -14.59 -28.67 6.73
N ILE A 136 -14.93 -28.93 8.00
CA ILE A 136 -14.27 -29.96 8.81
C ILE A 136 -14.87 -31.31 8.40
N PRO A 137 -14.11 -32.19 7.72
CA PRO A 137 -14.63 -33.48 7.29
C PRO A 137 -14.93 -34.38 8.47
N ARG A 138 -15.89 -35.29 8.33
CA ARG A 138 -16.20 -36.34 9.32
C ARG A 138 -14.93 -37.06 9.77
N GLY A 139 -14.81 -37.33 11.06
CA GLY A 139 -13.63 -37.97 11.64
C GLY A 139 -12.40 -37.07 11.80
N GLN A 140 -12.42 -35.83 11.31
CA GLN A 140 -11.39 -34.83 11.61
C GLN A 140 -11.85 -33.90 12.74
N THR A 141 -10.88 -33.24 13.37
CA THR A 141 -11.13 -32.31 14.49
C THR A 141 -10.78 -30.87 14.16
N SER A 142 -10.15 -30.59 13.03
CA SER A 142 -9.74 -29.23 12.71
C SER A 142 -9.69 -28.97 11.22
N VAL A 143 -9.86 -27.72 10.84
CA VAL A 143 -9.63 -27.24 9.48
C VAL A 143 -9.05 -25.83 9.52
N ASP A 144 -8.23 -25.53 8.53
CA ASP A 144 -7.66 -24.20 8.29
C ASP A 144 -8.38 -23.57 7.10
N THR A 145 -8.77 -22.30 7.24
CA THR A 145 -9.42 -21.52 6.18
C THR A 145 -8.78 -20.15 6.04
N GLY A 146 -8.80 -19.56 4.85
CA GLY A 146 -8.37 -18.18 4.64
C GLY A 146 -9.29 -17.19 5.35
N ALA A 147 -8.73 -16.11 5.90
CA ALA A 147 -9.52 -15.09 6.56
C ALA A 147 -8.96 -13.70 6.26
N ARG A 148 -9.85 -12.71 6.21
CA ARG A 148 -9.51 -11.29 6.00
C ARG A 148 -9.88 -10.47 7.22
N GLN A 149 -9.05 -9.49 7.55
CA GLN A 149 -9.31 -8.55 8.62
C GLN A 149 -10.36 -7.54 8.18
N GLY A 150 -11.42 -7.42 8.97
CA GLY A 150 -12.42 -6.38 8.75
C GLY A 150 -13.72 -6.67 9.47
N GLU A 151 -14.52 -5.63 9.63
CA GLU A 151 -15.92 -5.77 10.00
C GLU A 151 -16.81 -5.63 8.76
N ARG A 152 -17.65 -6.63 8.52
CA ARG A 152 -18.62 -6.57 7.43
C ARG A 152 -19.70 -5.52 7.70
N LYS A 153 -19.90 -4.65 6.73
CA LYS A 153 -21.00 -3.67 6.69
C LYS A 153 -21.86 -3.93 5.47
N THR A 154 -23.15 -3.70 5.63
CA THR A 154 -24.15 -3.77 4.55
C THR A 154 -24.87 -2.43 4.48
N GLU A 155 -24.86 -1.81 3.31
CA GLU A 155 -25.64 -0.61 3.02
C GLU A 155 -26.71 -0.93 1.97
N THR A 156 -27.92 -0.39 2.14
CA THR A 156 -29.01 -0.60 1.18
C THR A 156 -29.44 0.73 0.57
N PHE A 157 -29.52 0.75 -0.75
CA PHE A 157 -29.98 1.88 -1.55
C PHE A 157 -31.23 1.50 -2.34
N THR A 158 -31.94 2.51 -2.85
CA THR A 158 -33.06 2.31 -3.78
C THR A 158 -32.69 2.90 -5.13
N ALA A 159 -32.75 2.06 -6.16
CA ALA A 159 -32.49 2.45 -7.54
C ALA A 159 -33.54 3.44 -8.04
N THR A 160 -33.11 4.46 -8.78
CA THR A 160 -33.99 5.41 -9.45
C THR A 160 -34.50 4.91 -10.80
N GLY A 161 -33.77 3.99 -11.45
CA GLY A 161 -34.08 3.51 -12.80
C GLY A 161 -33.46 4.34 -13.92
N GLU A 162 -32.69 5.38 -13.57
CA GLU A 162 -32.05 6.27 -14.55
C GLU A 162 -30.64 5.80 -14.95
N PRO A 163 -30.14 6.16 -16.14
CA PRO A 163 -28.75 5.91 -16.53
C PRO A 163 -27.71 6.55 -15.59
N ASN A 164 -26.52 5.94 -15.46
CA ASN A 164 -25.37 6.46 -14.69
C ASN A 164 -25.67 6.74 -13.21
N GLN A 165 -26.51 5.92 -12.58
CA GLN A 165 -26.76 5.98 -11.15
C GLN A 165 -25.47 5.78 -10.36
N SER A 166 -25.33 6.52 -9.27
CA SER A 166 -24.22 6.32 -8.33
C SER A 166 -24.63 6.53 -6.88
N PHE A 167 -24.02 5.76 -5.99
CA PHE A 167 -24.31 5.75 -4.56
C PHE A 167 -23.01 5.90 -3.78
N LEU A 168 -22.99 6.87 -2.86
CA LEU A 168 -21.86 7.12 -1.97
C LEU A 168 -22.01 6.20 -0.75
N LEU A 169 -20.98 5.42 -0.45
CA LEU A 169 -20.93 4.62 0.77
C LEU A 169 -20.62 5.50 1.98
N ALA A 170 -21.18 5.15 3.12
CA ALA A 170 -20.90 5.82 4.39
C ALA A 170 -19.56 5.38 5.00
N GLY A 171 -19.09 4.16 4.67
CA GLY A 171 -17.80 3.65 5.13
C GLY A 171 -16.60 4.41 4.58
N THR A 172 -15.60 4.67 5.43
CA THR A 172 -14.40 5.45 5.07
C THR A 172 -13.15 4.61 4.85
N ASN A 173 -13.05 3.43 5.48
CA ASN A 173 -11.93 2.49 5.31
C ASN A 173 -12.39 1.21 4.62
N VAL A 174 -13.05 1.36 3.46
CA VAL A 174 -13.54 0.23 2.68
C VAL A 174 -12.35 -0.56 2.15
N ALA A 175 -12.25 -1.83 2.55
CA ALA A 175 -11.15 -2.69 2.18
C ALA A 175 -11.14 -2.98 0.68
N HIS A 176 -9.96 -2.86 0.06
CA HIS A 176 -9.76 -3.07 -1.37
C HIS A 176 -10.33 -4.44 -1.82
N GLY A 177 -11.11 -4.45 -2.90
CA GLY A 177 -11.62 -5.67 -3.54
C GLY A 177 -12.71 -6.42 -2.77
N THR A 178 -13.20 -5.87 -1.66
CA THR A 178 -14.21 -6.53 -0.80
C THR A 178 -15.65 -6.11 -1.12
N ILE A 179 -15.85 -5.09 -1.95
CA ILE A 179 -17.18 -4.62 -2.31
C ILE A 179 -17.91 -5.70 -3.11
N ARG A 180 -19.12 -6.05 -2.68
CA ARG A 180 -20.07 -6.91 -3.37
C ARG A 180 -21.38 -6.15 -3.51
N VAL A 181 -21.98 -6.23 -4.69
CA VAL A 181 -23.21 -5.51 -5.01
C VAL A 181 -24.25 -6.51 -5.47
N GLU A 182 -25.41 -6.49 -4.82
CA GLU A 182 -26.59 -7.24 -5.22
C GLU A 182 -27.73 -6.28 -5.55
N VAL A 183 -28.45 -6.55 -6.64
CA VAL A 183 -29.66 -5.81 -7.00
C VAL A 183 -30.79 -6.83 -7.15
N GLN A 184 -31.80 -6.74 -6.29
CA GLN A 184 -32.90 -7.73 -6.23
C GLN A 184 -32.40 -9.18 -6.15
N ASP A 185 -31.47 -9.46 -5.21
CA ASP A 185 -30.88 -10.78 -4.99
C ASP A 185 -30.08 -11.33 -6.18
N GLN A 186 -29.69 -10.46 -7.12
CA GLN A 186 -28.81 -10.80 -8.23
C GLN A 186 -27.45 -10.13 -8.05
N GLU A 187 -26.39 -10.92 -8.04
CA GLU A 187 -25.02 -10.44 -7.92
C GLU A 187 -24.56 -9.68 -9.18
N TRP A 188 -23.91 -8.55 -8.97
CA TRP A 188 -23.26 -7.75 -10.00
C TRP A 188 -21.75 -7.91 -9.89
N THR A 189 -21.06 -7.89 -11.03
CA THR A 189 -19.60 -8.04 -11.10
C THR A 189 -18.92 -6.67 -11.17
N GLU A 190 -17.89 -6.47 -10.35
CA GLU A 190 -17.08 -5.26 -10.42
C GLU A 190 -16.24 -5.25 -11.70
N VAL A 191 -16.22 -4.13 -12.41
CA VAL A 191 -15.34 -3.90 -13.56
C VAL A 191 -14.54 -2.62 -13.40
N LEU A 192 -13.34 -2.61 -13.97
CA LEU A 192 -12.50 -1.41 -14.00
C LEU A 192 -13.15 -0.28 -14.79
N HIS A 193 -13.92 -0.61 -15.83
CA HIS A 193 -14.52 0.37 -16.71
C HIS A 193 -15.62 -0.29 -17.57
N PHE A 194 -16.64 0.47 -17.99
CA PHE A 194 -17.80 -0.08 -18.71
C PHE A 194 -17.60 -0.29 -20.23
N GLN A 195 -16.43 0.05 -20.79
CA GLN A 195 -16.16 0.04 -22.24
C GLN A 195 -16.32 -1.36 -22.85
N GLU A 196 -16.06 -2.41 -22.07
CA GLU A 196 -16.22 -3.81 -22.48
C GLU A 196 -17.59 -4.40 -22.06
N SER A 197 -18.40 -3.64 -21.34
CA SER A 197 -19.72 -4.05 -20.85
C SER A 197 -20.79 -3.85 -21.92
N GLY A 198 -21.70 -4.83 -22.07
CA GLY A 198 -22.94 -4.67 -22.81
C GLY A 198 -24.00 -3.91 -22.02
N GLY A 199 -25.07 -3.48 -22.69
CA GLY A 199 -26.16 -2.69 -22.07
C GLY A 199 -27.01 -3.43 -21.04
N ASP A 200 -26.95 -4.76 -21.03
CA ASP A 200 -27.60 -5.67 -20.08
C ASP A 200 -26.61 -6.32 -19.10
N SER A 201 -25.32 -6.00 -19.20
CA SER A 201 -24.30 -6.56 -18.32
C SER A 201 -24.50 -6.09 -16.88
N LEU A 202 -24.53 -7.04 -15.95
CA LEU A 202 -24.67 -6.79 -14.51
C LEU A 202 -23.32 -6.38 -13.93
N HIS A 203 -22.81 -5.25 -14.41
CA HIS A 203 -21.52 -4.73 -14.04
C HIS A 203 -21.68 -3.45 -13.25
N PHE A 204 -20.89 -3.31 -12.19
CA PHE A 204 -20.76 -2.07 -11.44
C PHE A 204 -19.29 -1.63 -11.43
N GLN A 205 -19.07 -0.35 -11.14
CA GLN A 205 -17.73 0.21 -10.99
C GLN A 205 -17.63 0.90 -9.65
N THR A 206 -16.48 0.80 -8.98
CA THR A 206 -16.18 1.60 -7.79
C THR A 206 -15.21 2.72 -8.13
N ASP A 207 -15.28 3.82 -7.38
CA ASP A 207 -14.27 4.86 -7.38
C ASP A 207 -14.09 5.42 -5.98
N THR A 208 -12.83 5.62 -5.57
CA THR A 208 -12.49 6.23 -4.28
C THR A 208 -11.75 7.53 -4.53
N ASP A 209 -12.23 8.61 -3.91
CA ASP A 209 -11.66 9.95 -4.11
C ASP A 209 -10.45 10.22 -3.19
N GLY A 210 -9.83 11.40 -3.32
CA GLY A 210 -8.68 11.79 -2.50
C GLY A 210 -8.98 12.01 -1.02
N LEU A 211 -10.26 11.94 -0.60
CA LEU A 211 -10.74 12.01 0.77
C LEU A 211 -11.21 10.64 1.28
N ASP A 212 -10.92 9.57 0.55
CA ASP A 212 -11.28 8.17 0.85
C ASP A 212 -12.80 7.89 0.83
N HIS A 213 -13.57 8.73 0.15
CA HIS A 213 -14.98 8.48 -0.09
C HIS A 213 -15.16 7.55 -1.28
N THR A 214 -15.80 6.40 -1.05
CA THR A 214 -16.03 5.38 -2.09
C THR A 214 -17.44 5.47 -2.65
N ARG A 215 -17.55 5.47 -3.98
CA ARG A 215 -18.80 5.54 -4.72
C ARG A 215 -18.95 4.34 -5.65
N VAL A 216 -20.13 3.74 -5.63
CA VAL A 216 -20.54 2.70 -6.58
C VAL A 216 -21.27 3.36 -7.74
N PHE A 217 -20.93 2.96 -8.96
CA PHE A 217 -21.51 3.45 -10.22
C PHE A 217 -22.12 2.30 -11.00
N PHE A 218 -23.21 2.60 -11.69
CA PHE A 218 -23.89 1.72 -12.62
C PHE A 218 -23.82 2.28 -14.04
N GLY A 219 -24.06 1.42 -15.02
CA GLY A 219 -23.99 1.77 -16.43
C GLY A 219 -25.11 2.69 -16.91
N ASP A 220 -25.11 2.97 -18.21
CA ASP A 220 -26.09 3.83 -18.87
C ASP A 220 -27.14 3.06 -19.71
N GLY A 221 -27.09 1.73 -19.70
CA GLY A 221 -27.96 0.86 -20.50
C GLY A 221 -27.45 0.63 -21.93
N LEU A 222 -26.36 1.28 -22.33
CA LEU A 222 -25.58 0.96 -23.53
C LEU A 222 -24.26 0.27 -23.16
N ARG A 223 -23.65 0.72 -22.06
CA ARG A 223 -22.41 0.22 -21.46
C ARG A 223 -22.66 -0.02 -19.98
N GLY A 224 -22.94 -1.28 -19.63
CA GLY A 224 -23.39 -1.68 -18.30
C GLY A 224 -24.90 -1.49 -18.12
N GLY A 225 -25.51 -2.39 -17.36
CA GLY A 225 -26.92 -2.39 -17.02
C GLY A 225 -27.31 -1.24 -16.11
N VAL A 226 -28.59 -0.86 -16.19
CA VAL A 226 -29.23 0.12 -15.30
C VAL A 226 -30.09 -0.63 -14.29
N PRO A 227 -29.84 -0.49 -12.97
CA PRO A 227 -30.71 -1.04 -11.95
C PRO A 227 -32.16 -0.54 -12.13
N PRO A 228 -33.16 -1.43 -12.15
CA PRO A 228 -34.55 -1.05 -12.37
C PRO A 228 -35.06 -0.06 -11.30
N GLY A 229 -35.90 0.90 -11.69
CA GLY A 229 -36.47 1.86 -10.73
C GLY A 229 -37.24 1.17 -9.61
N GLY A 230 -36.93 1.53 -8.36
CA GLY A 230 -37.50 0.93 -7.15
C GLY A 230 -36.83 -0.38 -6.71
N ALA A 231 -35.85 -0.90 -7.44
CA ALA A 231 -35.05 -2.04 -7.00
C ALA A 231 -34.24 -1.68 -5.74
N GLN A 232 -34.14 -2.64 -4.81
CA GLN A 232 -33.18 -2.54 -3.71
C GLN A 232 -31.80 -2.95 -4.19
N ILE A 233 -30.80 -2.15 -3.82
CA ILE A 233 -29.39 -2.39 -4.06
C ILE A 233 -28.75 -2.62 -2.69
N ALA A 234 -28.25 -3.82 -2.44
CA ALA A 234 -27.43 -4.13 -1.28
C ALA A 234 -25.95 -4.03 -1.65
N VAL A 235 -25.17 -3.32 -0.84
CA VAL A 235 -23.72 -3.22 -0.99
C VAL A 235 -23.08 -3.74 0.29
N ASP A 236 -22.38 -4.86 0.17
CA ASP A 236 -21.59 -5.44 1.24
C ASP A 236 -20.11 -5.10 1.05
N TYR A 237 -19.43 -4.77 2.14
CA TYR A 237 -17.99 -4.51 2.11
C TYR A 237 -17.38 -4.71 3.49
N LEU A 238 -16.05 -4.85 3.55
CA LEU A 238 -15.31 -4.87 4.81
C LEU A 238 -14.80 -3.47 5.15
N GLU A 239 -14.99 -3.03 6.38
CA GLU A 239 -14.21 -1.93 6.96
C GLU A 239 -12.96 -2.49 7.62
N THR A 240 -11.80 -2.09 7.11
CA THR A 240 -10.49 -2.58 7.58
C THR A 240 -9.77 -1.54 8.45
N LEU A 241 -8.84 -2.03 9.28
CA LEU A 241 -7.87 -1.23 10.01
C LEU A 241 -6.60 -0.95 9.19
N GLY A 242 -6.53 -1.42 7.94
CA GLY A 242 -5.35 -1.27 7.08
C GLY A 242 -4.12 -1.91 7.71
N ALA A 243 -3.04 -1.13 7.87
CA ALA A 243 -1.81 -1.61 8.49
C ALA A 243 -2.02 -2.04 9.96
N GLY A 244 -2.99 -1.44 10.66
CA GLY A 244 -3.36 -1.81 12.04
C GLY A 244 -4.08 -3.16 12.15
N GLY A 245 -4.42 -3.79 11.03
CA GLY A 245 -5.00 -5.13 10.99
C GLY A 245 -3.98 -6.27 11.06
N ASN A 246 -2.69 -5.97 10.92
CA ASN A 246 -1.63 -6.99 11.02
C ASN A 246 -1.51 -7.50 12.46
N LEU A 247 -1.34 -8.81 12.62
CA LEU A 247 -1.46 -9.48 13.91
C LEU A 247 -0.51 -10.67 14.03
N GLY A 248 0.11 -10.85 15.19
CA GLY A 248 0.92 -12.05 15.47
C GLY A 248 0.11 -13.35 15.44
N SER A 249 0.78 -14.49 15.27
CA SER A 249 0.16 -15.82 15.33
C SER A 249 -0.42 -16.12 16.73
N GLY A 250 -1.56 -16.79 16.78
CA GLY A 250 -2.17 -17.31 18.00
C GLY A 250 -2.95 -16.30 18.84
N LEU A 251 -3.16 -15.08 18.33
CA LEU A 251 -3.84 -14.01 19.05
C LEU A 251 -5.36 -13.96 18.80
N VAL A 252 -5.82 -14.45 17.65
CA VAL A 252 -7.26 -14.72 17.44
C VAL A 252 -7.66 -15.87 18.36
N SER A 253 -8.73 -15.68 19.14
CA SER A 253 -9.11 -16.64 20.19
C SER A 253 -10.61 -16.77 20.43
N GLU A 254 -11.43 -15.91 19.82
CA GLU A 254 -12.87 -15.88 20.06
C GLU A 254 -13.66 -15.99 18.76
N LEU A 255 -14.68 -16.84 18.77
CA LEU A 255 -15.64 -16.99 17.69
C LEU A 255 -16.85 -16.10 17.98
N LEU A 256 -17.19 -15.18 17.06
CA LEU A 256 -18.31 -14.26 17.24
C LEU A 256 -19.62 -14.84 16.68
N ASN A 257 -19.54 -15.55 15.55
CA ASN A 257 -20.69 -16.23 14.97
C ASN A 257 -20.74 -17.70 15.42
N PRO A 258 -21.76 -18.11 16.21
CA PRO A 258 -21.92 -19.50 16.57
C PRO A 258 -22.18 -20.36 15.33
N ILE A 259 -21.52 -21.51 15.25
CA ILE A 259 -21.73 -22.50 14.19
C ILE A 259 -22.77 -23.52 14.66
N TYR A 260 -23.73 -23.83 13.79
CA TYR A 260 -24.80 -24.79 14.08
C TYR A 260 -24.72 -25.99 13.14
N LYS A 261 -25.07 -27.16 13.67
CA LYS A 261 -25.32 -28.39 12.90
C LYS A 261 -26.64 -28.98 13.38
N ASP A 262 -27.54 -29.27 12.44
CA ASP A 262 -28.85 -29.86 12.72
C ASP A 262 -29.67 -29.13 13.80
N GLY A 263 -29.49 -27.80 13.90
CA GLY A 263 -30.16 -26.95 14.89
C GLY A 263 -29.47 -26.86 16.25
N GLU A 264 -28.38 -27.61 16.47
CA GLU A 264 -27.59 -27.57 17.70
C GLU A 264 -26.30 -26.78 17.49
N GLN A 265 -25.93 -25.97 18.49
CA GLN A 265 -24.68 -25.22 18.44
C GLN A 265 -23.48 -26.15 18.65
N VAL A 266 -22.51 -26.09 17.74
CA VAL A 266 -21.28 -26.86 17.83
C VAL A 266 -20.22 -26.03 18.55
N ALA A 267 -19.67 -26.57 19.63
CA ALA A 267 -18.58 -25.93 20.36
C ALA A 267 -17.26 -26.06 19.58
N LEU A 268 -16.70 -24.93 19.20
CA LEU A 268 -15.45 -24.79 18.46
C LEU A 268 -14.53 -23.81 19.18
N THR A 269 -13.21 -24.03 19.06
CA THR A 269 -12.22 -23.00 19.32
C THR A 269 -11.63 -22.50 18.01
N VAL A 270 -11.15 -21.25 18.00
CA VAL A 270 -10.51 -20.65 16.84
C VAL A 270 -9.14 -20.09 17.23
N THR A 271 -8.17 -20.22 16.34
CA THR A 271 -6.86 -19.56 16.45
C THR A 271 -6.31 -19.20 15.07
N ASN A 272 -5.35 -18.29 14.98
CA ASN A 272 -4.61 -18.03 13.75
C ASN A 272 -3.21 -18.66 13.82
N PRO A 273 -2.97 -19.85 13.23
CA PRO A 273 -1.67 -20.53 13.35
C PRO A 273 -0.51 -19.77 12.69
N VAL A 274 -0.81 -18.89 11.75
CA VAL A 274 0.14 -17.99 11.08
C VAL A 274 -0.19 -16.54 11.41
N PRO A 275 0.78 -15.61 11.37
CA PRO A 275 0.47 -14.19 11.53
C PRO A 275 -0.52 -13.71 10.46
N ALA A 276 -1.25 -12.63 10.76
CA ALA A 276 -1.98 -11.85 9.78
C ALA A 276 -1.06 -10.79 9.19
N THR A 277 -0.90 -10.82 7.87
CA THR A 277 0.02 -9.98 7.11
C THR A 277 -0.67 -9.46 5.84
N GLY A 278 -0.06 -8.47 5.17
CA GLY A 278 -0.60 -7.85 3.95
C GLY A 278 -1.62 -6.75 4.23
N GLY A 279 -1.88 -6.44 5.50
CA GLY A 279 -2.69 -5.27 5.85
C GLY A 279 -1.90 -4.01 5.57
N ALA A 280 -2.50 -3.09 4.82
CA ALA A 280 -1.86 -1.83 4.44
C ALA A 280 -2.87 -0.69 4.51
N ASP A 281 -2.39 0.50 4.88
CA ASP A 281 -3.19 1.71 4.68
C ASP A 281 -3.33 1.99 3.18
N ARG A 282 -4.14 2.99 2.83
CA ARG A 282 -4.27 3.44 1.44
C ARG A 282 -2.91 3.72 0.81
N GLU A 283 -2.79 3.44 -0.48
CA GLU A 283 -1.54 3.57 -1.20
C GLU A 283 -0.94 4.98 -1.10
N THR A 284 0.37 5.07 -0.89
CA THR A 284 1.08 6.36 -0.81
C THR A 284 1.30 6.97 -2.19
N LEU A 285 1.42 8.31 -2.27
CA LEU A 285 1.69 8.99 -3.54
C LEU A 285 3.07 8.64 -4.12
N GLU A 286 4.06 8.41 -3.26
CA GLU A 286 5.40 8.00 -3.70
C GLU A 286 5.38 6.61 -4.34
N HIS A 287 4.62 5.67 -3.75
CA HIS A 287 4.41 4.35 -4.34
C HIS A 287 3.74 4.48 -5.71
N ALA A 288 2.61 5.18 -5.80
CA ALA A 288 1.87 5.36 -7.05
C ALA A 288 2.72 5.97 -8.18
N ARG A 289 3.62 6.92 -7.85
CA ARG A 289 4.54 7.52 -8.83
C ARG A 289 5.55 6.53 -9.40
N LYS A 290 5.99 5.55 -8.61
CA LYS A 290 6.89 4.47 -9.05
C LYS A 290 6.10 3.38 -9.78
N GLN A 291 4.95 3.00 -9.24
CA GLN A 291 4.20 1.82 -9.63
C GLN A 291 3.38 2.03 -10.90
N ALA A 292 2.68 3.16 -11.03
CA ALA A 292 1.82 3.41 -12.19
C ALA A 292 2.59 3.34 -13.54
N PRO A 293 3.78 3.95 -13.70
CA PRO A 293 4.55 3.80 -14.92
C PRO A 293 5.05 2.36 -15.17
N ALA A 294 5.32 1.60 -14.10
CA ALA A 294 5.81 0.23 -14.19
C ALA A 294 4.74 -0.72 -14.74
N GLU A 295 3.49 -0.60 -14.27
CA GLU A 295 2.37 -1.40 -14.79
C GLU A 295 1.93 -1.02 -16.18
N VAL A 296 1.91 0.28 -16.51
CA VAL A 296 1.62 0.71 -17.88
C VAL A 296 2.61 0.11 -18.87
N ARG A 297 3.89 0.04 -18.49
CA ARG A 297 4.94 -0.58 -19.31
C ARG A 297 4.69 -2.08 -19.55
N SER A 298 4.14 -2.79 -18.57
CA SER A 298 3.79 -4.21 -18.73
C SER A 298 2.51 -4.44 -19.54
N LEU A 299 1.74 -3.36 -19.82
CA LEU A 299 0.42 -3.43 -20.45
C LEU A 299 -0.51 -4.42 -19.75
N TRP A 300 -0.38 -4.53 -18.42
CA TRP A 300 -1.11 -5.47 -17.57
C TRP A 300 -0.97 -6.94 -17.99
N LYS A 301 0.16 -7.30 -18.63
CA LYS A 301 0.50 -8.68 -19.01
C LYS A 301 1.86 -9.07 -18.45
N ALA A 302 1.97 -10.31 -17.99
CA ALA A 302 3.20 -10.83 -17.40
C ALA A 302 4.00 -11.59 -18.47
N VAL A 303 5.02 -10.93 -19.05
CA VAL A 303 5.87 -11.51 -20.10
C VAL A 303 7.34 -11.51 -19.70
N THR A 304 7.90 -10.34 -19.35
CA THR A 304 9.28 -10.24 -18.85
C THR A 304 9.34 -10.33 -17.34
N LYS A 305 10.54 -10.56 -16.81
CA LYS A 305 10.80 -10.57 -15.36
C LYS A 305 10.31 -9.27 -14.68
N GLU A 306 10.53 -8.14 -15.33
CA GLU A 306 10.08 -6.82 -14.86
C GLU A 306 8.56 -6.66 -14.89
N ASP A 307 7.87 -7.30 -15.84
CA ASP A 307 6.41 -7.28 -15.90
C ASP A 307 5.80 -8.07 -14.74
N TYR A 308 6.33 -9.26 -14.47
CA TYR A 308 5.94 -10.06 -13.30
C TYR A 308 6.19 -9.31 -12.00
N LEU A 309 7.35 -8.63 -11.90
CA LEU A 309 7.69 -7.84 -10.72
C LEU A 309 6.72 -6.66 -10.54
N ALA A 310 6.46 -5.89 -11.61
CA ALA A 310 5.55 -4.76 -11.56
C ALA A 310 4.14 -5.22 -11.16
N LEU A 311 3.62 -6.28 -11.78
CA LEU A 311 2.30 -6.81 -11.45
C LEU A 311 2.19 -7.38 -10.04
N ALA A 312 3.27 -7.94 -9.50
CA ALA A 312 3.28 -8.46 -8.13
C ALA A 312 3.38 -7.34 -7.09
N GLU A 313 4.28 -6.36 -7.26
CA GLU A 313 4.39 -5.20 -6.35
C GLU A 313 3.17 -4.26 -6.44
N GLY A 314 2.41 -4.33 -7.53
CA GLY A 314 1.15 -3.60 -7.69
C GLY A 314 -0.08 -4.33 -7.16
N PHE A 315 0.08 -5.55 -6.65
CA PHE A 315 -1.03 -6.31 -6.11
C PHE A 315 -1.28 -5.89 -4.65
N PRO A 316 -2.52 -5.52 -4.27
CA PRO A 316 -2.85 -5.10 -2.91
C PRO A 316 -2.36 -6.10 -1.85
N GLY A 317 -1.62 -5.60 -0.86
CA GLY A 317 -1.09 -6.38 0.25
C GLY A 317 0.28 -7.02 -0.01
N VAL A 318 0.88 -6.79 -1.17
CA VAL A 318 2.27 -7.15 -1.49
C VAL A 318 3.15 -5.92 -1.38
N ALA A 319 4.09 -5.93 -0.43
CA ALA A 319 5.06 -4.85 -0.31
C ALA A 319 6.27 -5.01 -1.23
N LYS A 320 6.76 -6.25 -1.39
CA LYS A 320 7.98 -6.56 -2.16
C LYS A 320 7.85 -7.88 -2.86
N ALA A 321 8.41 -7.97 -4.06
CA ALA A 321 8.58 -9.25 -4.75
C ALA A 321 9.99 -9.40 -5.33
N GLN A 322 10.42 -10.64 -5.52
CA GLN A 322 11.58 -10.95 -6.33
C GLN A 322 11.25 -12.09 -7.27
N VAL A 323 11.37 -11.81 -8.56
CA VAL A 323 11.16 -12.78 -9.63
C VAL A 323 12.47 -13.49 -9.93
N LEU A 324 12.43 -14.80 -10.07
CA LEU A 324 13.58 -15.66 -10.34
C LEU A 324 13.27 -16.57 -11.53
N ASP A 325 14.19 -16.64 -12.48
CA ASP A 325 14.12 -17.52 -13.64
C ASP A 325 15.34 -18.45 -13.74
N VAL A 326 15.44 -19.17 -14.86
CA VAL A 326 16.52 -20.14 -15.12
C VAL A 326 17.92 -19.51 -15.12
N ASN A 327 18.03 -18.19 -15.36
CA ASN A 327 19.28 -17.45 -15.37
C ASN A 327 19.72 -17.10 -13.94
N ASP A 328 18.76 -16.90 -13.03
CA ASP A 328 19.05 -16.63 -11.62
C ASP A 328 19.37 -17.93 -10.86
N CYS A 329 18.61 -19.00 -11.12
CA CYS A 329 18.69 -20.26 -10.38
C CYS A 329 18.65 -21.47 -11.33
N LYS A 330 19.75 -22.22 -11.41
CA LYS A 330 19.88 -23.41 -12.29
C LYS A 330 18.87 -24.53 -12.03
N ASN A 331 18.22 -24.54 -10.86
CA ASN A 331 17.21 -25.53 -10.49
C ASN A 331 15.80 -25.14 -10.98
N ILE A 332 15.62 -23.93 -11.53
CA ILE A 332 14.37 -23.51 -12.13
C ILE A 332 14.30 -24.09 -13.55
N ARG A 333 13.15 -24.69 -13.89
CA ARG A 333 12.94 -25.28 -15.21
C ARG A 333 12.61 -24.19 -16.23
N TYR A 334 12.87 -24.47 -17.50
CA TYR A 334 12.31 -23.64 -18.57
C TYR A 334 10.79 -23.56 -18.45
N TYR A 335 10.24 -22.40 -18.80
CA TYR A 335 8.81 -22.09 -18.67
C TYR A 335 8.29 -22.03 -17.23
N GLN A 336 9.17 -21.93 -16.23
CA GLN A 336 8.81 -21.71 -14.85
C GLN A 336 9.33 -20.35 -14.36
N VAL A 337 8.47 -19.61 -13.68
CA VAL A 337 8.81 -18.36 -13.01
C VAL A 337 8.58 -18.57 -11.51
N ASN A 338 9.64 -18.46 -10.73
CA ASN A 338 9.53 -18.52 -9.26
C ASN A 338 9.53 -17.10 -8.71
N MET A 339 8.71 -16.83 -7.71
CA MET A 339 8.62 -15.50 -7.13
C MET A 339 8.58 -15.57 -5.59
N ALA A 340 9.53 -14.90 -4.94
CA ALA A 340 9.44 -14.60 -3.53
C ALA A 340 8.53 -13.40 -3.34
N VAL A 341 7.59 -13.46 -2.41
CA VAL A 341 6.61 -12.40 -2.16
C VAL A 341 6.62 -12.08 -0.68
N ALA A 342 6.95 -10.85 -0.31
CA ALA A 342 6.81 -10.36 1.06
C ALA A 342 5.58 -9.43 1.14
N PRO A 343 4.63 -9.71 2.04
CA PRO A 343 3.43 -8.91 2.19
C PRO A 343 3.73 -7.58 2.88
N ASP A 344 2.79 -6.64 2.81
CA ASP A 344 2.79 -5.47 3.71
C ASP A 344 2.83 -5.90 5.18
N GLY A 345 3.60 -5.15 5.98
CA GLY A 345 3.94 -5.54 7.36
C GLY A 345 5.04 -6.62 7.48
N GLY A 346 5.50 -7.20 6.37
CA GLY A 346 6.55 -8.21 6.35
C GLY A 346 6.11 -9.59 6.85
N GLY A 347 7.07 -10.50 7.01
CA GLY A 347 6.82 -11.91 7.33
C GLY A 347 6.44 -12.74 6.10
N PRO A 348 6.00 -13.99 6.28
CA PRO A 348 5.49 -14.80 5.18
C PRO A 348 4.07 -14.35 4.77
N PRO A 349 3.74 -14.36 3.46
CA PRO A 349 2.39 -14.10 2.99
C PRO A 349 1.45 -15.25 3.37
N SER A 350 0.21 -14.91 3.70
CA SER A 350 -0.83 -15.90 3.99
C SER A 350 -1.14 -16.77 2.75
N SER A 351 -1.71 -17.95 2.96
CA SER A 351 -2.16 -18.81 1.86
C SER A 351 -3.20 -18.12 0.98
N LEU A 352 -4.08 -17.31 1.58
CA LEU A 352 -5.11 -16.56 0.88
C LEU A 352 -4.48 -15.51 -0.06
N LEU A 353 -3.52 -14.72 0.45
CA LEU A 353 -2.80 -13.74 -0.37
C LEU A 353 -2.06 -14.41 -1.54
N LYS A 354 -1.39 -15.54 -1.31
CA LYS A 354 -0.74 -16.30 -2.38
C LYS A 354 -1.74 -16.79 -3.42
N GLN A 355 -2.90 -17.28 -3.00
CA GLN A 355 -3.94 -17.78 -3.90
C GLN A 355 -4.50 -16.67 -4.79
N GLU A 356 -4.81 -15.51 -4.19
CA GLU A 356 -5.34 -14.35 -4.91
C GLU A 356 -4.32 -13.77 -5.89
N LEU A 357 -3.08 -13.57 -5.44
CA LEU A 357 -1.99 -13.12 -6.31
C LEU A 357 -1.72 -14.12 -7.45
N SER A 358 -1.75 -15.42 -7.16
CA SER A 358 -1.59 -16.46 -8.17
C SER A 358 -2.69 -16.37 -9.23
N ALA A 359 -3.96 -16.26 -8.81
CA ALA A 359 -5.09 -16.09 -9.73
C ALA A 359 -4.97 -14.80 -10.57
N PHE A 360 -4.55 -13.70 -9.95
CA PHE A 360 -4.30 -12.43 -10.61
C PHE A 360 -3.24 -12.54 -11.71
N LEU A 361 -2.11 -13.18 -11.43
CA LEU A 361 -1.03 -13.39 -12.39
C LEU A 361 -1.38 -14.44 -13.46
N GLU A 362 -2.11 -15.50 -13.09
CA GLU A 362 -2.53 -16.57 -14.00
C GLU A 362 -3.36 -16.02 -15.17
N SER A 363 -4.26 -15.07 -14.89
CA SER A 363 -5.07 -14.40 -15.93
C SER A 363 -4.27 -13.45 -16.84
N ARG A 364 -3.02 -13.15 -16.51
CA ARG A 364 -2.17 -12.15 -17.19
C ARG A 364 -0.92 -12.71 -17.82
N LYS A 365 -0.52 -13.94 -17.47
CA LYS A 365 0.69 -14.57 -18.01
C LYS A 365 0.50 -15.14 -19.41
N VAL A 366 1.63 -15.49 -20.01
CA VAL A 366 1.67 -16.38 -21.18
C VAL A 366 1.23 -17.79 -20.75
N ILE A 367 0.30 -18.40 -21.51
CA ILE A 367 -0.38 -19.65 -21.18
C ILE A 367 0.58 -20.78 -20.74
N THR A 368 1.72 -20.92 -21.41
CA THR A 368 2.67 -22.03 -21.19
C THR A 368 3.58 -21.86 -19.97
N ILE A 369 3.54 -20.73 -19.28
CA ILE A 369 4.40 -20.47 -18.12
C ILE A 369 3.73 -20.99 -16.84
N GLU A 370 4.49 -21.64 -15.98
CA GLU A 370 4.09 -22.02 -14.63
C GLU A 370 4.63 -20.99 -13.63
N ILE A 371 3.76 -20.48 -12.75
CA ILE A 371 4.15 -19.54 -11.68
C ILE A 371 4.23 -20.31 -10.37
N ASN A 372 5.32 -20.13 -9.64
CA ASN A 372 5.50 -20.69 -8.31
C ASN A 372 5.82 -19.59 -7.31
N LEU A 373 4.85 -19.28 -6.44
CA LEU A 373 5.02 -18.32 -5.36
C LEU A 373 5.60 -19.03 -4.13
N PHE A 374 6.60 -18.45 -3.49
CA PHE A 374 7.22 -19.01 -2.29
C PHE A 374 7.49 -17.93 -1.22
N ASP A 375 7.68 -18.39 0.02
CA ASP A 375 7.87 -17.51 1.17
C ASP A 375 9.25 -16.83 1.16
N PRO A 376 9.33 -15.57 1.59
CA PRO A 376 10.59 -14.88 1.79
C PRO A 376 11.33 -15.48 2.97
N VAL A 377 12.65 -15.53 2.88
CA VAL A 377 13.51 -15.96 3.98
C VAL A 377 14.14 -14.72 4.63
N TYR A 378 13.78 -14.44 5.88
CA TYR A 378 14.40 -13.36 6.64
C TYR A 378 15.72 -13.85 7.22
N ARG A 379 16.84 -13.39 6.65
CA ARG A 379 18.18 -13.82 7.05
C ARG A 379 18.66 -12.94 8.22
N PRO A 380 18.83 -13.51 9.43
CA PRO A 380 19.28 -12.74 10.58
C PRO A 380 20.74 -12.31 10.40
N VAL A 381 21.00 -11.03 10.61
CA VAL A 381 22.33 -10.43 10.64
C VAL A 381 22.69 -10.11 12.09
N THR A 382 23.63 -10.88 12.64
CA THR A 382 24.16 -10.65 13.98
C THR A 382 25.05 -9.41 13.99
N VAL A 383 24.80 -8.53 14.96
CA VAL A 383 25.62 -7.33 15.22
C VAL A 383 26.29 -7.47 16.58
N ASP A 384 27.61 -7.46 16.58
CA ASP A 384 28.44 -7.50 17.79
C ASP A 384 29.42 -6.32 17.72
N ALA A 385 29.31 -5.37 18.64
CA ALA A 385 30.11 -4.15 18.62
C ALA A 385 30.33 -3.54 20.00
N GLU A 386 31.51 -2.96 20.19
CA GLU A 386 31.79 -1.98 21.24
C GLU A 386 31.52 -0.57 20.70
N VAL A 387 30.71 0.20 21.42
CA VAL A 387 30.35 1.58 21.07
C VAL A 387 30.95 2.53 22.10
N TYR A 388 31.78 3.47 21.66
CA TYR A 388 32.44 4.42 22.55
C TYR A 388 31.73 5.79 22.47
N ALA A 389 31.21 6.25 23.60
CA ALA A 389 30.51 7.51 23.78
C ALA A 389 31.46 8.69 24.04
N TYR A 390 31.11 9.90 23.58
CA TYR A 390 31.80 11.12 24.01
C TYR A 390 31.65 11.37 25.52
N ALA A 391 32.63 12.08 26.10
CA ALA A 391 32.60 12.42 27.51
C ALA A 391 31.38 13.29 27.87
N GLY A 392 30.62 12.88 28.89
CA GLY A 392 29.45 13.60 29.38
C GLY A 392 28.11 13.12 28.79
N GLU A 393 28.13 12.23 27.81
CA GLU A 393 26.92 11.57 27.32
C GLU A 393 26.43 10.47 28.30
N ASP A 394 25.12 10.24 28.28
CA ASP A 394 24.47 9.15 29.02
C ASP A 394 24.56 7.86 28.20
N LEU A 395 25.12 6.80 28.81
CA LEU A 395 25.39 5.53 28.12
C LEU A 395 24.10 4.76 27.80
N ASP A 396 23.09 4.84 28.67
CA ASP A 396 21.80 4.15 28.46
C ASP A 396 21.05 4.80 27.30
N LEU A 397 21.11 6.14 27.22
CA LEU A 397 20.55 6.90 26.10
C LEU A 397 21.25 6.59 24.78
N ILE A 398 22.57 6.43 24.79
CA ILE A 398 23.32 6.01 23.59
C ILE A 398 22.93 4.59 23.19
N SER A 399 22.87 3.64 24.14
CA SER A 399 22.44 2.26 23.85
C SER A 399 21.07 2.25 23.15
N SER A 400 20.09 2.96 23.72
CA SER A 400 18.74 3.04 23.12
C SER A 400 18.75 3.67 21.72
N ARG A 401 19.55 4.72 21.48
CA ARG A 401 19.67 5.32 20.13
C ARG A 401 20.34 4.39 19.13
N VAL A 402 21.34 3.64 19.57
CA VAL A 402 22.04 2.65 18.72
C VAL A 402 21.10 1.51 18.36
N GLU A 403 20.38 0.96 19.34
CA GLU A 403 19.36 -0.07 19.12
C GLU A 403 18.28 0.42 18.14
N GLN A 404 17.74 1.63 18.37
CA GLN A 404 16.78 2.24 17.43
C GLN A 404 17.38 2.41 16.03
N SER A 405 18.63 2.84 15.91
CA SER A 405 19.27 3.03 14.60
C SER A 405 19.52 1.69 13.89
N LEU A 406 19.78 0.61 14.63
CA LEU A 406 19.84 -0.75 14.09
C LEU A 406 18.47 -1.22 13.62
N ASP A 407 17.42 -1.03 14.42
CA ASP A 407 16.04 -1.36 14.04
C ASP A 407 15.63 -0.60 12.78
N GLU A 408 15.92 0.71 12.71
CA GLU A 408 15.65 1.54 11.54
C GLU A 408 16.50 1.15 10.32
N PHE A 409 17.75 0.71 10.52
CA PHE A 409 18.60 0.24 9.43
C PHE A 409 18.04 -1.04 8.83
N PHE A 410 17.69 -2.03 9.66
CA PHE A 410 17.12 -3.32 9.25
C PHE A 410 15.60 -3.33 9.07
N ALA A 411 14.95 -2.17 9.16
CA ALA A 411 13.52 -2.02 8.94
C ALA A 411 13.14 -2.62 7.58
N PHE A 412 12.01 -3.34 7.56
CA PHE A 412 11.56 -4.07 6.39
C PHE A 412 11.48 -3.17 5.15
N GLU A 413 11.02 -1.93 5.30
CA GLU A 413 10.86 -0.94 4.24
C GLU A 413 12.19 -0.61 3.55
N ARG A 414 13.31 -0.58 4.29
CA ARG A 414 14.65 -0.27 3.77
C ARG A 414 15.37 -1.46 3.16
N MET A 415 15.05 -2.68 3.61
CA MET A 415 15.72 -3.90 3.17
C MET A 415 15.09 -4.48 1.90
N ALA A 416 15.87 -4.66 0.84
CA ALA A 416 15.39 -5.26 -0.42
C ALA A 416 15.84 -6.73 -0.56
N PHE A 417 15.09 -7.51 -1.36
CA PHE A 417 15.47 -8.88 -1.67
C PHE A 417 16.86 -8.96 -2.30
N GLY A 418 17.70 -9.86 -1.77
CA GLY A 418 19.06 -10.09 -2.27
C GLY A 418 20.02 -8.90 -2.13
N ALA A 419 19.62 -7.82 -1.47
CA ALA A 419 20.49 -6.66 -1.27
C ALA A 419 21.57 -7.00 -0.22
N PRO A 420 22.87 -6.83 -0.53
CA PRO A 420 23.92 -7.14 0.43
C PRO A 420 23.94 -6.13 1.57
N VAL A 421 24.26 -6.60 2.77
CA VAL A 421 24.51 -5.72 3.92
C VAL A 421 26.00 -5.40 3.94
N ARG A 422 26.33 -4.14 3.64
CA ARG A 422 27.71 -3.67 3.60
C ARG A 422 28.22 -3.41 5.02
N PHE A 423 29.39 -3.94 5.33
CA PHE A 423 30.04 -3.71 6.61
C PHE A 423 30.29 -2.21 6.86
N SER A 424 30.75 -1.50 5.82
CA SER A 424 31.01 -0.05 5.89
C SER A 424 29.77 0.75 6.24
N ASP A 425 28.61 0.38 5.70
CA ASP A 425 27.37 1.13 5.89
C ASP A 425 26.84 0.93 7.31
N LEU A 426 26.98 -0.28 7.85
CA LEU A 426 26.63 -0.58 9.24
C LEU A 426 27.54 0.17 10.22
N VAL A 427 28.86 0.20 9.96
CA VAL A 427 29.82 0.98 10.77
C VAL A 427 29.51 2.48 10.69
N ALA A 428 29.31 3.02 9.48
CA ALA A 428 29.01 4.43 9.29
C ALA A 428 27.68 4.84 9.94
N MET A 429 26.68 3.96 9.92
CA MET A 429 25.42 4.18 10.62
C MET A 429 25.63 4.27 12.13
N LEU A 430 26.34 3.31 12.73
CA LEU A 430 26.60 3.28 14.17
C LEU A 430 27.46 4.47 14.63
N ASP A 431 28.50 4.80 13.85
CA ASP A 431 29.39 5.95 14.12
C ASP A 431 28.65 7.29 13.95
N GLY A 432 27.66 7.34 13.07
CA GLY A 432 26.80 8.51 12.84
C GLY A 432 25.77 8.77 13.94
N VAL A 433 25.59 7.85 14.91
CA VAL A 433 24.66 8.04 16.01
C VAL A 433 25.14 9.18 16.92
N ARG A 434 24.24 10.14 17.20
CA ARG A 434 24.58 11.30 18.03
C ARG A 434 25.04 10.88 19.43
N GLY A 435 26.27 11.29 19.77
CA GLY A 435 26.92 11.01 21.06
C GLY A 435 27.97 9.90 20.97
N VAL A 436 28.01 9.16 19.86
CA VAL A 436 29.05 8.17 19.57
C VAL A 436 30.33 8.88 19.10
N SER A 437 31.46 8.48 19.66
CA SER A 437 32.80 8.92 19.29
C SER A 437 33.46 8.00 18.27
N HIS A 438 33.35 6.69 18.48
CA HIS A 438 33.82 5.66 17.54
C HIS A 438 33.20 4.31 17.88
N VAL A 439 33.27 3.37 16.94
CA VAL A 439 32.74 2.02 17.07
C VAL A 439 33.80 0.99 16.72
N HIS A 440 33.86 -0.09 17.50
CA HIS A 440 34.65 -1.26 17.17
C HIS A 440 33.73 -2.45 16.95
N MET A 441 33.56 -2.86 15.68
CA MET A 441 32.66 -3.94 15.29
C MET A 441 33.38 -5.29 15.24
N TYR A 442 32.82 -6.30 15.90
CA TYR A 442 33.29 -7.69 15.92
C TYR A 442 32.53 -8.59 14.95
N ALA A 443 31.24 -8.32 14.73
CA ALA A 443 30.39 -9.00 13.74
C ALA A 443 29.35 -8.03 13.14
N PRO A 444 29.13 -8.08 11.82
CA PRO A 444 29.92 -8.81 10.82
C PRO A 444 31.32 -8.22 10.65
N GLN A 445 32.27 -8.99 10.10
CA GLN A 445 33.65 -8.51 9.80
C GLN A 445 33.86 -8.15 8.34
N GLN A 446 32.88 -8.45 7.49
CA GLN A 446 32.90 -8.25 6.05
C GLN A 446 31.46 -8.09 5.57
N ASP A 447 31.29 -7.72 4.31
CA ASP A 447 29.97 -7.66 3.69
C ASP A 447 29.24 -9.01 3.77
N ILE A 448 27.93 -8.94 4.00
CA ILE A 448 27.06 -10.11 4.04
C ILE A 448 26.27 -10.15 2.73
N ASP A 449 26.57 -11.14 1.90
CA ASP A 449 25.78 -11.42 0.71
C ASP A 449 24.45 -12.05 1.11
N ILE A 450 23.35 -11.46 0.66
CA ILE A 450 21.99 -11.96 0.87
C ILE A 450 21.54 -12.71 -0.38
N GLY A 451 21.02 -13.93 -0.20
CA GLY A 451 20.67 -14.81 -1.31
C GLY A 451 19.38 -14.41 -2.04
N PRO A 452 19.11 -15.02 -3.21
CA PRO A 452 17.81 -14.91 -3.87
C PRO A 452 16.68 -15.41 -2.96
N GLY A 453 15.59 -14.67 -2.87
CA GLY A 453 14.45 -14.92 -1.98
C GLY A 453 14.70 -14.55 -0.52
N GLU A 454 15.89 -14.03 -0.20
CA GLU A 454 16.24 -13.62 1.16
C GLU A 454 16.14 -12.09 1.34
N ILE A 455 15.71 -11.66 2.53
CA ILE A 455 15.74 -10.27 2.99
C ILE A 455 16.56 -10.23 4.28
N ALA A 456 17.50 -9.30 4.41
CA ALA A 456 18.24 -9.13 5.66
C ALA A 456 17.30 -8.64 6.77
N ALA A 457 17.42 -9.24 7.95
CA ALA A 457 16.72 -8.83 9.15
C ALA A 457 17.71 -8.71 10.31
N LEU A 458 17.40 -7.86 11.29
CA LEU A 458 18.22 -7.76 12.50
C LEU A 458 18.20 -9.10 13.25
N GLY A 459 19.39 -9.65 13.47
CA GLY A 459 19.58 -10.88 14.23
C GLY A 459 19.85 -10.58 15.70
N GLN A 460 20.75 -11.35 16.28
CA GLN A 460 21.21 -11.10 17.65
C GLN A 460 22.04 -9.82 17.71
N VAL A 461 21.79 -8.99 18.71
CA VAL A 461 22.52 -7.74 18.97
C VAL A 461 23.26 -7.86 20.30
N ASN A 462 24.59 -7.75 20.25
CA ASN A 462 25.47 -7.71 21.41
C ASN A 462 26.21 -6.36 21.40
N LEU A 463 25.79 -5.43 22.25
CA LEU A 463 26.39 -4.10 22.35
C LEU A 463 27.06 -3.92 23.71
N ASP A 464 28.30 -3.40 23.68
CA ASP A 464 28.99 -2.93 24.87
C ASP A 464 29.28 -1.45 24.73
N VAL A 465 28.50 -0.62 25.44
CA VAL A 465 28.59 0.84 25.38
C VAL A 465 29.50 1.35 26.49
N ARG A 466 30.58 2.03 26.11
CA ARG A 466 31.64 2.51 27.01
C ARG A 466 31.92 3.98 26.79
N ARG A 467 32.64 4.62 27.70
CA ARG A 467 33.14 5.99 27.50
C ARG A 467 34.43 5.97 26.71
N ALA A 468 34.54 6.85 25.72
CA ALA A 468 35.80 7.15 25.06
C ALA A 468 36.79 7.70 26.09
N SER A 469 37.99 7.11 26.13
CA SER A 469 39.11 7.50 26.99
C SER A 469 39.83 8.74 26.51
#